data_AF-A0A524NDE1-F1
#
_entry.id   AF-A0A524NDE1-F1
#
_cell.length_a   1.000
_cell.length_b   1.000
_cell.length_c   1.000
_cell.angle_alpha   90.00
_cell.angle_beta   90.00
_cell.angle_gamma   90.00
#
_symmetry.space_group_name_H-M   'P 1'
#
loop_
_entity.id
_entity.type
_entity.pdbx_description
1 polymer ?
#
loop_
_entity_poly.entity_id
_entity_poly.type
_entity_poly.pdbx_seq_one_letter_code
_entity_poly.pdbx_strand_id
1 'polypeptide(L)' 'MKKLVVLTGAGMSAESGLRTFREMGGLWEEHDVYEVASPGGWQR' A
#
# COMPACT_ATOMS: atom_id res chain seq x y z
N MET A 1 3.16 23.77 25.08
CA MET A 1 4.03 22.79 24.40
C MET A 1 3.56 22.61 22.96
N LYS A 2 4.46 22.61 21.97
CA LYS A 2 4.09 22.30 20.58
C LYS A 2 4.26 20.79 20.35
N LYS A 3 3.27 20.15 19.73
CA LYS A 3 3.30 18.71 19.37
C LYS A 3 3.22 18.62 17.84
N LEU A 4 4.27 18.13 17.19
CA LEU A 4 4.31 17.90 15.75
C LEU A 4 4.19 16.40 15.48
N VAL A 5 3.33 16.03 14.53
CA VAL A 5 3.14 14.65 14.09
C VAL A 5 3.13 14.63 12.57
N VAL A 6 3.70 13.59 11.98
CA VAL A 6 3.69 13.34 10.54
C VAL A 6 3.12 11.95 10.31
N LEU A 7 2.19 11.84 9.37
CA LEU A 7 1.65 10.57 8.86
C LEU A 7 2.12 10.40 7.42
N THR A 8 2.53 9.18 7.08
CA THR A 8 3.08 8.85 5.76
C THR A 8 2.32 7.67 5.17
N GLY A 9 2.33 7.57 3.84
CA GLY A 9 1.78 6.43 3.11
C GLY A 9 2.84 5.77 2.23
N ALA A 10 2.42 4.78 1.44
CA ALA A 10 3.30 4.04 0.53
C ALA A 10 4.08 4.95 -0.45
N GLY A 11 3.52 6.12 -0.81
CA GLY A 11 4.18 7.09 -1.69
C GLY A 11 5.54 7.58 -1.18
N MET A 12 5.76 7.61 0.14
CA MET A 12 7.08 7.97 0.69
C MET A 12 8.17 6.97 0.30
N SER A 13 7.80 5.73 -0.03
CA SER A 13 8.73 4.67 -0.42
C SER A 13 8.88 4.49 -1.92
N ALA A 14 8.11 5.20 -2.76
CA ALA A 14 8.16 5.06 -4.21
C ALA A 14 9.57 5.32 -4.77
N GLU A 15 10.23 6.38 -4.29
CA GLU A 15 11.60 6.75 -4.70
C GLU A 15 12.67 5.77 -4.20
N SER A 16 12.32 4.90 -3.25
CA SER A 16 13.19 3.80 -2.80
C SER A 16 13.01 2.52 -3.65
N GLY A 17 12.25 2.59 -4.74
CA GLY A 17 11.99 1.46 -5.64
C GLY A 17 10.89 0.51 -5.17
N LEU A 18 10.13 0.87 -4.14
CA LEU A 18 8.95 0.10 -3.73
C LEU A 18 7.72 0.58 -4.50
N ARG A 19 7.05 -0.35 -5.18
CA ARG A 19 5.78 -0.07 -5.85
C ARG A 19 4.72 0.33 -4.83
N THR A 20 3.88 1.29 -5.19
CA THR A 20 2.76 1.72 -4.37
C THR A 20 1.47 0.99 -4.76
N PHE A 21 0.42 1.19 -3.97
CA PHE A 21 -0.81 0.40 -4.14
C PHE A 21 -1.67 0.83 -5.34
N ARG A 22 -1.82 2.14 -5.57
CA ARG A 22 -2.86 2.70 -6.47
C ARG A 22 -2.33 3.67 -7.53
N GLU A 23 -1.03 3.69 -7.77
CA GLU A 23 -0.51 4.41 -8.94
C GLU A 23 -0.84 3.66 -10.24
N MET A 24 -0.58 4.29 -11.39
CA MET A 24 -0.68 3.63 -12.69
C MET A 24 0.27 2.43 -12.73
N GLY A 25 -0.25 1.23 -12.98
CA GLY A 25 0.51 -0.02 -12.82
C GLY A 25 0.86 -0.31 -11.36
N GLY A 26 0.04 0.14 -10.40
CA GLY A 26 0.18 -0.13 -8.97
C GLY A 26 -0.24 -1.55 -8.60
N LEU A 27 0.10 -1.98 -7.39
CA LEU A 27 -0.13 -3.37 -6.95
C LEU A 27 -1.61 -3.82 -7.06
N TRP A 28 -2.56 -2.90 -6.90
CA TRP A 28 -3.99 -3.22 -6.94
C TRP A 28 -4.60 -3.20 -8.34
N GLU A 29 -3.86 -2.72 -9.35
CA GLU A 29 -4.24 -2.93 -10.75
C GLU A 29 -3.88 -4.35 -11.22
N GLU A 30 -2.86 -4.96 -10.61
CA GLU A 30 -2.38 -6.31 -10.95
C GLU A 30 -3.02 -7.42 -10.11
N HIS A 31 -3.41 -7.12 -8.86
CA HIS A 31 -3.96 -8.10 -7.93
C HIS A 31 -5.25 -7.60 -7.28
N ASP A 32 -6.26 -8.47 -7.18
CA ASP A 32 -7.41 -8.18 -6.32
C ASP A 32 -6.96 -8.16 -4.85
N VAL A 33 -7.10 -6.99 -4.23
CA VAL A 33 -6.74 -6.76 -2.82
C VAL A 33 -7.43 -7.73 -1.87
N TYR A 34 -8.65 -8.19 -2.18
CA TYR A 34 -9.36 -9.14 -1.34
C TYR A 34 -8.80 -10.56 -1.45
N GLU A 35 -8.12 -10.89 -2.53
CA GLU A 35 -7.43 -12.17 -2.67
C GLU A 35 -6.10 -12.17 -1.94
N VAL A 36 -5.33 -11.08 -2.03
CA VAL A 36 -3.96 -11.04 -1.50
C VAL A 36 -3.81 -10.44 -0.11
N ALA A 37 -4.79 -9.64 0.34
CA ALA A 37 -4.70 -8.87 1.59
C ALA A 37 -5.98 -8.96 2.44
N SER A 38 -6.63 -10.12 2.45
CA SER A 38 -7.73 -10.41 3.37
C SER A 38 -7.58 -11.77 4.05
N PRO A 39 -8.15 -11.97 5.26
CA PRO A 39 -8.16 -13.28 5.90
C PRO A 39 -8.84 -14.36 5.05
N GLY A 40 -9.92 -14.00 4.34
CA GLY A 40 -10.61 -14.92 3.43
C GLY A 40 -9.82 -15.24 2.17
N GLY A 41 -8.97 -14.32 1.71
CA GLY A 41 -7.99 -14.57 0.66
C GLY A 41 -6.93 -15.58 1.08
N TRP A 42 -6.42 -15.47 2.30
CA TRP A 42 -5.41 -16.38 2.86
C TRP A 42 -5.92 -17.80 3.13
N GLN A 43 -7.20 -17.95 3.49
CA GLN A 43 -7.78 -19.24 3.87
C GLN A 43 -8.26 -20.09 2.69
N ARG A 44 -8.31 -19.51 1.47
CA ARG A 44 -8.65 -20.23 0.23
C ARG A 44 -7.44 -20.98 -0.31
#